data_AF-A0A2V9FJ37-F1
#
_entry.id   AF-A0A2V9FJ37-F1
#
_cell.length_a   1.000
_cell.length_b   1.000
_cell.length_c   1.000
_cell.angle_alpha   90.00
_cell.angle_beta   90.00
_cell.angle_gamma   90.00
#
_symmetry.space_group_name_H-M   'P 1'
#
loop_
_entity.id
_entity.type
_entity.pdbx_description
1 polymer ?
#
loop_
_entity_poly.entity_id
_entity_poly.type
_entity_poly.pdbx_seq_one_letter_code
_entity_poly.pdbx_strand_id
1 'polypeptide(L)'
;MHYKTMVQSDVPQGRNGKHKLIVTTILNDLDRLKGDSALKVPLAELAQSKEKVRSALNRATRKAGRKVATASDATFLYVWNVSE
;
A
#
# COMPACT_ATOMS: atom_id res chain seq x y z
N MET A 1 -37.24 8.95 11.61
CA MET A 1 -35.82 8.71 11.24
C MET A 1 -35.46 7.29 11.67
N HIS A 2 -35.09 6.40 10.73
CA HIS A 2 -34.92 4.96 10.98
C HIS A 2 -33.54 4.55 11.53
N TYR A 3 -32.61 5.48 11.66
CA TYR A 3 -31.22 5.19 12.04
C TYR A 3 -30.75 6.12 13.15
N LYS A 4 -30.00 5.56 14.10
CA LYS A 4 -29.36 6.30 15.20
C LYS A 4 -28.19 7.13 14.68
N THR A 5 -28.09 8.36 15.16
CA THR A 5 -26.95 9.24 14.95
C THR A 5 -25.86 8.95 16.00
N MET A 6 -24.60 9.16 15.63
CA MET A 6 -23.43 9.00 16.49
C MET A 6 -22.55 10.24 16.36
N VAL A 7 -21.82 10.58 17.42
CA VAL A 7 -20.86 11.69 17.45
C VAL A 7 -19.75 11.42 16.43
N GLN A 8 -19.48 12.39 15.56
CA GLN A 8 -18.53 12.25 14.45
C GLN A 8 -17.11 11.88 14.90
N SER A 9 -16.71 12.27 16.12
CA SER A 9 -15.41 11.92 16.74
C SER A 9 -15.32 10.46 17.18
N ASP A 10 -16.44 9.82 17.52
CA ASP A 10 -16.52 8.40 17.93
C ASP A 10 -16.68 7.47 16.73
N VAL A 11 -16.84 8.02 15.53
CA VAL A 11 -16.76 7.24 14.29
C VAL A 11 -15.36 6.64 14.25
N PRO A 12 -15.21 5.30 14.24
CA PRO A 12 -13.91 4.67 14.13
C PRO A 12 -13.25 5.15 12.83
N GLN A 13 -12.35 6.12 12.93
CA GLN A 13 -11.52 6.59 11.84
C GLN A 13 -10.43 5.55 11.61
N GLY A 14 -10.84 4.35 11.19
CA GLY A 14 -10.00 3.18 10.92
C GLY A 14 -9.10 3.34 9.70
N ARG A 15 -8.60 4.56 9.44
CA ARG A 15 -7.79 4.88 8.26
C ARG A 15 -6.32 5.15 8.58
N ASN A 16 -5.89 5.12 9.85
CA ASN A 16 -4.50 5.43 10.24
C ASN A 16 -3.71 4.29 10.93
N GLY A 17 -4.31 3.12 11.19
CA GLY A 17 -3.72 2.16 12.13
C GLY A 17 -2.78 1.07 11.57
N LYS A 18 -3.06 0.48 10.41
CA LYS A 18 -2.26 -0.65 9.86
C LYS A 18 -1.96 -0.52 8.38
N HIS A 19 -2.93 -0.02 7.61
CA HIS A 19 -2.77 0.11 6.15
C HIS A 19 -1.65 1.09 5.77
N LYS A 20 -1.64 2.28 6.38
CA LYS A 20 -0.59 3.27 6.16
C LYS A 20 0.78 2.73 6.58
N LEU A 21 0.83 1.99 7.70
CA LEU A 21 2.07 1.40 8.20
C LEU A 21 2.65 0.40 7.19
N ILE A 22 1.85 -0.57 6.70
CA ILE A 22 2.31 -1.57 5.71
C ILE A 22 2.78 -0.89 4.43
N VAL A 23 2.02 0.08 3.91
CA VAL A 23 2.39 0.79 2.68
C VAL A 23 3.67 1.61 2.88
N THR A 24 3.81 2.30 4.01
CA THR A 24 5.03 3.04 4.35
C THR A 24 6.24 2.13 4.54
N THR A 25 6.07 0.96 5.17
CA THR A 25 7.14 -0.04 5.29
C THR A 25 7.57 -0.56 3.93
N ILE A 26 6.62 -0.94 3.06
CA ILE A 26 6.91 -1.40 1.70
C ILE A 26 7.70 -0.34 0.92
N LEU A 27 7.36 0.95 1.07
CA LEU A 27 8.08 2.03 0.40
C LEU A 27 9.49 2.26 0.96
N ASN A 28 9.66 2.20 2.28
CA ASN A 28 10.97 2.30 2.90
C ASN A 28 11.87 1.13 2.47
N ASP A 29 11.32 -0.07 2.37
CA ASP A 29 12.07 -1.23 1.87
C ASP A 29 12.39 -1.09 0.38
N LEU A 30 11.46 -0.52 -0.40
CA LEU A 30 11.69 -0.19 -1.80
C LEU A 30 12.80 0.87 -1.98
N ASP A 31 12.93 1.82 -1.05
CA ASP A 31 14.01 2.83 -1.05
C ASP A 31 15.38 2.22 -0.73
N ARG A 32 15.40 1.10 0.01
CA ARG A 32 16.63 0.36 0.33
C ARG A 32 16.95 -0.72 -0.70
N LEU A 33 16.05 -0.95 -1.65
CA LEU A 33 16.18 -1.95 -2.68
C LEU A 33 17.22 -1.50 -3.72
N LYS A 34 18.20 -2.36 -4.04
CA LYS A 34 19.17 -2.11 -5.12
C LYS A 34 18.46 -2.06 -6.48
N GLY A 35 19.09 -1.37 -7.44
CA GLY A 35 18.53 -1.02 -8.76
C GLY A 35 17.98 -2.15 -9.64
N ASP A 36 18.24 -3.42 -9.31
CA ASP A 36 17.79 -4.60 -10.07
C ASP A 36 17.05 -5.63 -9.21
N SER A 37 16.50 -5.20 -8.07
CA SER A 37 15.75 -6.08 -7.17
C SER A 37 14.25 -5.83 -7.26
N ALA A 38 13.46 -6.84 -6.92
CA ALA A 38 12.01 -6.71 -6.75
C ALA A 38 11.61 -7.14 -5.33
N LEU A 39 10.75 -6.34 -4.71
CA LEU A 39 10.10 -6.65 -3.44
C LEU A 39 8.96 -7.64 -3.69
N LYS A 40 9.00 -8.80 -3.05
CA LYS A 40 7.94 -9.81 -3.09
C LYS A 40 7.07 -9.68 -1.84
N VAL A 41 5.84 -9.23 -2.01
CA VAL A 41 4.88 -9.01 -0.92
C VAL A 41 3.78 -10.07 -0.99
N PRO A 42 3.61 -10.93 0.04
CA PRO A 42 2.52 -11.88 0.10
C PRO A 42 1.17 -11.17 0.22
N LEU A 43 0.22 -11.47 -0.68
CA LEU A 43 -1.15 -10.92 -0.61
C LEU A 43 -1.88 -11.38 0.65
N ALA A 44 -1.51 -12.53 1.22
CA ALA A 44 -2.07 -13.04 2.47
C ALA A 44 -1.75 -12.15 3.69
N GLU A 45 -0.61 -11.44 3.66
CA GLU A 45 -0.23 -10.50 4.73
C GLU A 45 -0.88 -9.12 4.54
N LEU A 46 -1.41 -8.88 3.34
CA LEU A 46 -2.13 -7.65 3.02
C LEU A 46 -3.58 -7.80 3.50
N ALA A 47 -3.93 -7.11 4.57
CA ALA A 47 -5.30 -7.03 5.10
C ALA A 47 -6.33 -6.38 4.13
N GLN A 48 -5.97 -6.13 2.87
CA GLN A 48 -6.76 -5.46 1.85
C GLN A 48 -6.51 -6.11 0.49
N SER A 49 -7.48 -6.01 -0.41
CA SER A 49 -7.39 -6.51 -1.79
C SER A 49 -6.22 -5.91 -2.58
N LYS A 50 -5.70 -6.67 -3.55
CA LYS A 50 -4.60 -6.28 -4.44
C LYS A 50 -4.77 -4.89 -5.07
N GLU A 51 -5.99 -4.51 -5.47
CA GLU A 51 -6.24 -3.20 -6.09
C GLU A 51 -6.02 -2.04 -5.12
N LYS A 52 -6.39 -2.21 -3.85
CA LYS A 52 -6.20 -1.17 -2.83
C LYS A 52 -4.72 -0.98 -2.52
N VAL A 53 -3.95 -2.07 -2.47
CA VAL A 53 -2.50 -2.01 -2.27
C VAL A 53 -1.83 -1.34 -3.46
N ARG A 54 -2.15 -1.73 -4.70
CA ARG A 54 -1.67 -1.04 -5.92
C ARG A 54 -2.01 0.45 -5.90
N SER A 55 -3.23 0.81 -5.54
CA SER A 55 -3.68 2.21 -5.48
C SER A 55 -2.93 3.01 -4.41
N ALA A 56 -2.67 2.42 -3.24
CA ALA A 56 -1.92 3.06 -2.17
C ALA A 56 -0.44 3.22 -2.56
N LEU A 57 0.14 2.19 -3.17
CA LEU A 57 1.52 2.19 -3.63
C LEU A 57 1.74 3.25 -4.71
N ASN A 58 0.89 3.27 -5.75
CA ASN A 58 0.97 4.25 -6.84
C ASN A 58 0.80 5.70 -6.34
N ARG A 59 -0.08 5.92 -5.35
CA ARG A 59 -0.22 7.23 -4.71
C ARG A 59 1.05 7.65 -3.98
N ALA A 60 1.67 6.73 -3.26
CA ALA A 60 2.83 7.03 -2.46
C ALA A 60 4.11 7.21 -3.29
N THR A 61 4.26 6.45 -4.38
CA THR A 61 5.40 6.58 -5.29
C THR A 61 5.34 7.88 -6.09
N ARG A 62 4.14 8.27 -6.54
CA ARG A 62 3.90 9.61 -7.10
C ARG A 62 4.25 10.72 -6.12
N LYS A 63 3.86 10.58 -4.85
CA LYS A 63 4.21 11.55 -3.81
C LYS A 63 5.73 11.64 -3.58
N ALA A 64 6.44 10.53 -3.74
CA ALA A 64 7.89 10.47 -3.64
C ALA A 64 8.62 10.86 -4.95
N GLY A 65 7.89 11.16 -6.03
CA GLY A 65 8.48 11.48 -7.35
C GLY A 65 9.15 10.30 -8.04
N ARG A 66 8.79 9.05 -7.69
CA ARG A 66 9.44 7.83 -8.17
C ARG A 66 8.56 7.07 -9.16
N LYS A 67 9.17 6.52 -10.22
CA LYS A 67 8.54 5.55 -11.10
C LYS A 67 8.78 4.14 -10.55
N VAL A 68 7.69 3.43 -10.27
CA VAL A 68 7.75 2.01 -9.85
C VAL A 68 6.88 1.19 -10.78
N ALA A 69 7.28 -0.05 -10.98
CA ALA A 69 6.47 -1.05 -11.66
C ALA A 69 5.91 -2.04 -10.65
N THR A 70 4.72 -2.55 -10.96
CA THR A 70 4.03 -3.52 -10.12
C THR A 70 3.50 -4.65 -10.97
N ALA A 71 3.78 -5.89 -10.57
CA ALA A 71 3.16 -7.10 -11.09
C ALA A 71 2.48 -7.85 -9.95
N SER A 72 1.43 -8.60 -10.25
CA SER A 72 0.71 -9.37 -9.23
C SER A 72 0.26 -10.70 -9.79
N ASP A 73 0.45 -11.76 -9.01
CA ASP A 73 -0.11 -13.07 -9.27
C ASP A 73 -1.29 -13.35 -8.30
N ALA A 74 -1.76 -14.60 -8.26
CA ALA A 74 -2.81 -15.04 -7.34
C ALA A 74 -2.41 -14.89 -5.86
N THR A 75 -1.10 -14.91 -5.55
CA THR A 75 -0.60 -15.03 -4.17
C THR A 75 0.37 -13.92 -3.76
N PHE A 76 1.05 -13.29 -4.73
CA PHE A 76 2.12 -12.32 -4.45
C PHE A 76 1.95 -11.05 -5.29
N LEU A 77 2.36 -9.92 -4.70
CA LEU A 77 2.56 -8.65 -5.36
C LEU A 77 4.06 -8.39 -5.46
N TYR A 78 4.55 -8.18 -6.67
CA TYR A 78 5.93 -7.81 -6.97
C TYR A 78 6.00 -6.31 -7.24
N VAL A 79 6.96 -5.64 -6.61
CA VAL A 79 7.17 -4.21 -6.73
C VAL A 79 8.65 -3.93 -6.95
N TRP A 80 9.02 -3.17 -7.96
CA TRP A 80 10.41 -2.77 -8.19
C TRP A 80 10.50 -1.33 -8.67
N ASN A 81 11.67 -0.71 -8.44
CA ASN A 81 11.97 0.62 -8.96
C ASN A 81 12.26 0.52 -10.46
N VAL A 82 11.68 1.41 -11.24
CA VAL A 82 12.02 1.55 -12.66
C VAL A 82 13.02 2.70 -12.73
N SER A 83 14.29 2.34 -12.74
CA SER A 83 15.38 3.25 -13.10
C SER A 83 15.27 3.53 -14.60
N GLU A 84 15.32 4.79 -15.00
CA GLU A 84 15.39 5.20 -16.41
C GLU A 84 16.80 5.00 -16.97
#